data_AF-A0A2H5YAI1-F1
#
_entry.id   AF-A0A2H5YAI1-F1
#
_cell.length_a   1.000
_cell.length_b   1.000
_cell.length_c   1.000
_cell.angle_alpha   90.00
_cell.angle_beta   90.00
_cell.angle_gamma   90.00
#
_symmetry.space_group_name_H-M   'P 1'
#
loop_
_entity.id
_entity.type
_entity.pdbx_description
1 polymer ?
#
loop_
_entity_poly.entity_id
_entity_poly.type
_entity_poly.pdbx_seq_one_letter_code
_entity_poly.pdbx_strand_id
1 'polypeptide(L)'
;MDIVVIGGGCYGTYHAGQLLKACRAGRLQARVVVVDRNAGCRAVQKLGGDPYFAFICQEWEAFLRPWLWMPPPDAHLVPAPFTPHLAFQWLAWAVQEALGPVATITPEPTRLSPPLPFVHHHPNGQTYISYATWLCPVTCIEPALCPHTRGPRDWSLAPTLEAFARAHGEITHCVLFPVRHLAYGIASVPAALFPQARDTLAEGFRRRGYFRALVATVSHCHGVMGVLRGEEATPYRGKAR
;
A
#
# COMPACT_ATOMS: atom_id res chain seq x y z
N MET A 1 15.94 5.59 -10.53
CA MET A 1 14.85 5.06 -9.69
C MET A 1 15.16 3.70 -9.14
N ASP A 2 14.70 3.49 -7.91
CA ASP A 2 14.71 2.18 -7.24
C ASP A 2 13.30 1.60 -7.25
N ILE A 3 13.14 0.34 -7.63
CA ILE A 3 11.86 -0.35 -7.59
C ILE A 3 11.99 -1.59 -6.71
N VAL A 4 11.25 -1.61 -5.60
CA VAL A 4 11.15 -2.78 -4.72
C VAL A 4 9.92 -3.59 -5.13
N VAL A 5 10.13 -4.86 -5.46
CA VAL A 5 9.07 -5.83 -5.71
C VAL A 5 8.95 -6.76 -4.51
N ILE A 6 7.77 -6.79 -3.89
CA ILE A 6 7.50 -7.66 -2.75
C ILE A 6 6.98 -9.02 -3.22
N GLY A 7 7.69 -10.06 -2.79
CA GLY A 7 7.47 -11.44 -3.21
C GLY A 7 8.16 -11.75 -4.54
N GLY A 8 8.81 -12.90 -4.60
CA GLY A 8 9.45 -13.51 -5.76
C GLY A 8 8.72 -14.76 -6.26
N GLY A 9 7.47 -14.97 -5.82
CA GLY A 9 6.56 -16.01 -6.32
C GLY A 9 6.10 -15.78 -7.77
N CYS A 10 4.99 -16.38 -8.19
CA CYS A 10 4.51 -16.28 -9.57
C CYS A 10 4.24 -14.83 -10.04
N TYR A 11 3.51 -14.04 -9.24
CA TYR A 11 3.18 -12.66 -9.58
C TYR A 11 4.39 -11.73 -9.49
N GLY A 12 5.16 -11.83 -8.41
CA GLY A 12 6.39 -11.05 -8.26
C GLY A 12 7.40 -11.29 -9.39
N THR A 13 7.59 -12.55 -9.78
CA THR A 13 8.40 -12.91 -10.94
C THR A 13 7.86 -12.32 -12.24
N TYR A 14 6.53 -12.36 -12.43
CA TYR A 14 5.90 -11.75 -13.59
C TYR A 14 6.16 -10.23 -13.63
N HIS A 15 5.95 -9.53 -12.52
CA HIS A 15 6.16 -8.08 -12.44
C HIS A 15 7.62 -7.71 -12.68
N ALA A 16 8.54 -8.38 -11.99
CA ALA A 16 9.97 -8.24 -12.20
C ALA A 16 10.34 -8.48 -13.67
N GLY A 17 9.80 -9.53 -14.31
CA GLY A 17 10.04 -9.80 -15.72
C GLY A 17 9.56 -8.70 -16.68
N GLN A 18 8.44 -8.03 -16.39
CA GLN A 18 8.00 -6.87 -17.19
C GLN A 18 8.90 -5.64 -16.97
N LEU A 19 9.35 -5.41 -15.74
CA LEU A 19 10.31 -4.35 -15.45
C LEU A 19 11.64 -4.60 -16.20
N LEU A 20 12.12 -5.84 -16.25
CA LEU A 20 13.30 -6.20 -17.04
C LEU A 20 13.13 -5.87 -18.52
N LYS A 21 11.97 -6.23 -19.11
CA LYS A 21 11.65 -5.89 -20.50
C LYS A 21 11.66 -4.38 -20.71
N ALA A 22 11.10 -3.62 -19.77
CA ALA A 22 11.11 -2.16 -19.82
C ALA A 22 12.53 -1.57 -19.78
N CYS A 23 13.38 -2.09 -18.89
CA CYS A 23 14.77 -1.67 -18.77
C CYS A 23 15.57 -1.95 -20.05
N ARG A 24 15.49 -3.19 -20.57
CA ARG A 24 16.19 -3.57 -21.82
C ARG A 24 15.69 -2.82 -23.04
N ALA A 25 14.42 -2.42 -23.06
CA ALA A 25 13.85 -1.61 -24.13
C ALA A 25 14.15 -0.10 -23.99
N GLY A 26 14.93 0.32 -22.97
CA GLY A 26 15.23 1.73 -22.70
C GLY A 26 14.00 2.55 -22.29
N ARG A 27 12.90 1.91 -21.90
CA ARG A 27 11.64 2.56 -21.48
C ARG A 27 11.62 2.88 -19.98
N LEU A 28 12.58 2.33 -19.22
CA LEU A 28 12.70 2.49 -17.79
C LEU A 28 14.18 2.41 -17.39
N GLN A 29 14.66 3.35 -16.58
CA GLN A 29 15.99 3.26 -15.99
C GLN A 29 15.85 3.04 -14.49
N ALA A 30 15.85 1.76 -14.10
CA ALA A 30 15.61 1.36 -12.72
C ALA A 30 16.58 0.27 -12.27
N ARG A 31 16.92 0.32 -10.97
CA ARG A 31 17.43 -0.83 -10.24
C ARG A 31 16.26 -1.53 -9.58
N VAL A 32 16.10 -2.82 -9.81
CA VAL A 32 14.98 -3.59 -9.28
C VAL A 32 15.47 -4.48 -8.14
N VAL A 33 14.82 -4.37 -6.99
CA VAL A 33 15.10 -5.20 -5.81
C VAL A 33 13.92 -6.11 -5.58
N VAL A 34 14.12 -7.43 -5.64
CA VAL A 34 13.09 -8.40 -5.27
C VAL A 34 13.34 -8.85 -3.83
N VAL A 35 12.32 -8.69 -2.98
CA VAL A 35 12.37 -9.10 -1.57
C VAL A 35 11.43 -10.27 -1.35
N ASP A 36 11.98 -11.41 -0.94
CA ASP A 36 11.20 -12.61 -0.63
C ASP A 36 11.83 -13.34 0.57
N ARG A 37 11.00 -14.02 1.36
CA ARG A 37 11.47 -14.86 2.47
C ARG A 37 12.18 -16.15 2.03
N ASN A 38 11.95 -16.58 0.79
CA ASN A 38 12.57 -17.76 0.21
C ASN A 38 13.76 -17.35 -0.69
N ALA A 39 14.97 -17.68 -0.25
CA ALA A 39 16.20 -17.46 -1.01
C ALA A 39 16.19 -18.13 -2.39
N GLY A 40 15.46 -19.23 -2.56
CA GLY A 40 15.29 -19.95 -3.81
C GLY A 40 13.98 -19.62 -4.54
N CYS A 41 13.36 -18.46 -4.29
CA CYS A 41 12.11 -18.09 -4.93
C CYS A 41 12.21 -18.07 -6.47
N ARG A 42 11.07 -18.17 -7.14
CA ARG A 42 10.98 -18.27 -8.61
C ARG A 42 11.66 -17.10 -9.32
N ALA A 43 11.63 -15.90 -8.75
CA ALA A 43 12.27 -14.72 -9.31
C ALA A 43 13.80 -14.88 -9.35
N VAL A 44 14.41 -15.38 -8.27
CA VAL A 44 15.85 -15.69 -8.23
C VAL A 44 16.20 -16.72 -9.29
N GLN A 45 15.42 -17.80 -9.41
CA GLN A 45 15.69 -18.87 -10.38
C GLN A 45 15.63 -18.39 -11.84
N LYS A 46 14.74 -17.44 -12.15
CA LYS A 46 14.47 -17.00 -13.53
C LYS A 46 15.21 -15.73 -13.95
N LEU A 47 15.49 -14.86 -13.00
CA LEU A 47 16.03 -13.52 -13.24
C LEU A 47 17.39 -13.31 -12.53
N GLY A 48 17.83 -14.30 -11.75
CA GLY A 48 19.15 -14.30 -11.13
C GLY A 48 20.27 -14.17 -12.17
N GLY A 49 21.27 -13.35 -11.85
CA GLY A 49 22.40 -13.06 -12.74
C GLY A 49 22.16 -11.91 -13.70
N ASP A 50 20.94 -11.37 -13.81
CA ASP A 50 20.69 -10.17 -14.59
C ASP A 50 21.12 -8.90 -13.80
N PRO A 51 21.90 -7.99 -14.40
CA PRO A 51 22.49 -6.85 -13.70
C PRO A 51 21.47 -5.80 -13.23
N TYR A 52 20.23 -5.83 -13.74
CA TYR A 52 19.17 -4.93 -13.27
C TYR A 52 18.60 -5.35 -11.92
N PHE A 53 18.90 -6.57 -11.44
CA PHE A 53 18.28 -7.14 -10.25
C PHE A 53 19.25 -7.29 -9.07
N ALA A 54 18.75 -6.91 -7.90
CA ALA A 54 19.24 -7.39 -6.62
C ALA A 54 18.14 -8.24 -5.95
N PHE A 55 18.55 -9.23 -5.17
CA PHE A 55 17.65 -10.12 -4.45
C PHE A 55 17.97 -10.05 -2.96
N ILE A 56 16.94 -9.87 -2.14
CA ILE A 56 17.07 -9.82 -0.68
C ILE A 56 16.20 -10.93 -0.09
N CYS A 57 16.84 -11.85 0.62
CA CYS A 57 16.16 -12.90 1.37
C CYS A 57 15.80 -12.40 2.76
N GLN A 58 14.57 -11.91 2.94
CA GLN A 58 14.11 -11.36 4.21
C GLN A 58 12.58 -11.40 4.32
N GLU A 59 12.05 -11.44 5.54
CA GLU A 59 10.64 -11.15 5.81
C GLU A 59 10.29 -9.73 5.32
N TRP A 60 9.11 -9.58 4.72
CA TRP A 60 8.72 -8.36 4.02
C TRP A 60 8.66 -7.16 4.97
N GLU A 61 8.05 -7.33 6.14
CA GLU A 61 7.94 -6.27 7.14
C GLU A 61 9.32 -5.85 7.66
N ALA A 62 10.24 -6.81 7.87
CA ALA A 62 11.58 -6.53 8.36
C ALA A 62 12.40 -5.71 7.35
N PHE A 63 12.20 -5.93 6.05
CA PHE A 63 12.78 -5.08 5.00
C PHE A 63 12.10 -3.71 4.91
N LEU A 64 10.76 -3.71 4.85
CA LEU A 64 9.97 -2.51 4.58
C LEU A 64 10.05 -1.46 5.68
N ARG A 65 10.13 -1.88 6.95
CA ARG A 65 10.21 -0.96 8.11
C ARG A 65 11.32 0.09 7.95
N PRO A 66 12.61 -0.28 7.90
CA PRO A 66 13.69 0.70 7.75
C PRO A 66 13.69 1.35 6.35
N TRP A 67 13.37 0.61 5.29
CA TRP A 67 13.45 1.13 3.92
C TRP A 67 12.41 2.24 3.65
N LEU A 68 11.15 2.06 4.06
CA LEU A 68 10.10 3.07 3.91
C LEU A 68 10.17 4.18 4.96
N TRP A 69 10.99 4.03 6.01
CA TRP A 69 11.20 5.11 6.99
C TRP A 69 11.83 6.34 6.33
N MET A 70 12.75 6.10 5.39
CA MET A 70 13.45 7.09 4.60
C MET A 70 13.80 6.50 3.22
N PRO A 71 12.81 6.34 2.33
CA PRO A 71 13.03 5.75 1.02
C PRO A 71 13.76 6.74 0.10
N PRO A 72 14.44 6.25 -0.95
CA PRO A 72 14.94 7.12 -2.01
C PRO A 72 13.79 7.96 -2.63
N PRO A 73 14.01 9.23 -3.02
CA PRO A 73 12.95 10.13 -3.46
C PRO A 73 12.12 9.64 -4.66
N ASP A 74 12.74 8.89 -5.57
CA ASP A 74 12.11 8.35 -6.78
C ASP A 74 11.79 6.86 -6.65
N ALA A 75 11.79 6.31 -5.43
CA ALA A 75 11.58 4.89 -5.24
C ALA A 75 10.10 4.49 -5.36
N HIS A 76 9.86 3.29 -5.87
CA HIS A 76 8.55 2.70 -6.03
C HIS A 76 8.48 1.33 -5.36
N LEU A 77 7.33 1.05 -4.76
CA LEU A 77 6.99 -0.25 -4.20
C LEU A 77 5.97 -0.94 -5.11
N VAL A 78 6.30 -2.10 -5.65
CA VAL A 78 5.36 -3.01 -6.30
C VAL A 78 4.85 -3.96 -5.22
N PRO A 79 3.62 -3.79 -4.73
CA PRO A 79 3.09 -4.62 -3.66
C PRO A 79 2.88 -6.06 -4.15
N ALA A 80 2.98 -7.02 -3.25
CA ALA A 80 2.46 -8.36 -3.53
C ALA A 80 0.92 -8.23 -3.72
N PRO A 81 0.34 -8.88 -4.75
CA PRO A 81 -1.10 -8.82 -4.99
C PRO A 81 -1.93 -9.57 -3.93
N PHE A 82 -1.25 -10.26 -3.00
CA PHE A 82 -1.89 -10.98 -1.90
C PHE A 82 -1.55 -10.34 -0.58
N THR A 83 -2.54 -10.33 0.29
CA THR A 83 -2.49 -9.95 1.70
C THR A 83 -1.21 -10.42 2.40
N PRO A 84 -0.67 -9.63 3.34
CA PRO A 84 -1.36 -8.56 4.06
C PRO A 84 -1.33 -7.19 3.37
N HIS A 85 -2.19 -6.27 3.82
CA HIS A 85 -2.13 -4.84 3.46
C HIS A 85 -0.88 -4.22 4.10
N LEU A 86 0.26 -4.45 3.46
CA LEU A 86 1.58 -4.07 3.97
C LEU A 86 1.69 -2.57 4.22
N ALA A 87 1.03 -1.74 3.41
CA ALA A 87 1.06 -0.29 3.60
C ALA A 87 0.30 0.14 4.87
N PHE A 88 -0.85 -0.48 5.15
CA PHE A 88 -1.59 -0.27 6.39
C PHE A 88 -0.78 -0.70 7.62
N GLN A 89 -0.19 -1.90 7.58
CA GLN A 89 0.60 -2.43 8.68
C GLN A 89 1.87 -1.62 8.93
N TRP A 90 2.55 -1.22 7.86
CA TRP A 90 3.72 -0.36 7.97
C TRP A 90 3.36 0.99 8.58
N LEU A 91 2.25 1.61 8.15
CA LEU A 91 1.84 2.92 8.66
C LEU A 91 1.48 2.86 10.15
N ALA A 92 0.77 1.81 10.58
CA ALA A 92 0.47 1.59 12.00
C ALA A 92 1.75 1.53 12.84
N TRP A 93 2.73 0.73 12.41
CA TRP A 93 4.03 0.65 13.06
C TRP A 93 4.78 1.98 13.03
N ALA A 94 4.84 2.65 11.88
CA ALA A 94 5.63 3.86 11.70
C ALA A 94 5.11 5.02 12.54
N VAL A 95 3.78 5.15 12.67
CA VAL A 95 3.16 6.17 13.53
C VAL A 95 3.38 5.84 15.01
N GLN A 96 3.25 4.56 15.40
CA GLN A 96 3.54 4.13 16.77
C GLN A 96 5.00 4.43 17.14
N GLU A 97 5.94 4.15 16.24
CA GLU A 97 7.37 4.43 16.42
C GLU A 97 7.63 5.95 16.53
N ALA A 98 7.00 6.76 15.67
CA ALA A 98 7.19 8.21 15.65
C ALA A 98 6.59 8.96 16.86
N LEU A 99 5.61 8.35 17.52
CA LEU A 99 4.97 8.92 18.72
C LEU A 99 5.53 8.29 20.00
N GLY A 100 6.05 7.06 19.95
CA GLY A 100 6.58 6.37 21.12
C GLY A 100 5.49 6.08 22.16
N PRO A 101 5.81 6.09 23.46
CA PRO A 101 4.91 5.60 24.51
C PRO A 101 3.74 6.54 24.84
N VAL A 102 3.68 7.75 24.25
CA VAL A 102 2.59 8.71 24.53
C VAL A 102 1.30 8.36 23.79
N ALA A 103 1.38 7.50 22.77
CA ALA A 103 0.25 7.12 21.94
C ALA A 103 0.10 5.61 21.89
N THR A 104 -1.15 5.15 21.77
CA THR A 104 -1.47 3.78 21.40
C THR A 104 -2.11 3.79 20.00
N ILE A 105 -1.46 3.13 19.04
CA ILE A 105 -1.95 3.01 17.66
C ILE A 105 -2.59 1.65 17.45
N THR A 106 -3.88 1.62 17.11
CA THR A 106 -4.64 0.38 16.94
C THR A 106 -5.36 0.32 15.60
N PRO A 107 -5.33 -0.84 14.91
CA PRO A 107 -6.29 -1.13 13.85
C PRO A 107 -7.70 -1.25 14.42
N GLU A 108 -8.65 -0.54 13.83
CA GLU A 108 -10.07 -0.76 14.08
C GLU A 108 -10.66 -1.68 12.99
N PRO A 109 -11.46 -2.69 13.33
CA PRO A 109 -12.22 -3.44 12.35
C PRO A 109 -13.13 -2.49 11.56
N THR A 110 -12.84 -2.28 10.28
CA THR A 110 -13.61 -1.32 9.48
C THR A 110 -14.97 -1.90 9.13
N ARG A 111 -16.02 -1.23 9.64
CA ARG A 111 -17.41 -1.36 9.16
C ARG A 111 -17.81 -0.21 8.25
N LEU A 112 -16.86 0.56 7.75
CA LEU A 112 -17.13 1.66 6.81
C LEU A 112 -17.54 1.08 5.46
N SER A 113 -18.70 1.50 4.97
CA SER A 113 -19.24 1.08 3.68
C SER A 113 -19.34 2.29 2.75
N PRO A 114 -18.27 2.64 2.03
CA PRO A 114 -18.34 3.69 1.01
C PRO A 114 -19.36 3.30 -0.07
N PRO A 115 -19.95 4.28 -0.78
CA PRO A 115 -21.00 4.05 -1.78
C PRO A 115 -20.40 3.45 -3.06
N LEU A 116 -20.02 2.18 -2.99
CA LEU A 116 -19.36 1.43 -4.06
C LEU A 116 -20.17 0.18 -4.41
N PRO A 117 -20.17 -0.25 -5.68
CA PRO A 117 -20.87 -1.46 -6.11
C PRO A 117 -20.45 -2.72 -5.35
N PHE A 118 -19.18 -2.80 -4.95
CA PHE A 118 -18.65 -3.92 -4.19
C PHE A 118 -17.92 -3.44 -2.95
N VAL A 119 -18.38 -3.90 -1.79
CA VAL A 119 -17.77 -3.69 -0.47
C VAL A 119 -17.82 -5.03 0.28
N HIS A 120 -16.65 -5.56 0.64
CA HIS A 120 -16.54 -6.81 1.35
C HIS A 120 -15.68 -6.64 2.62
N HIS A 121 -16.32 -6.77 3.77
CA HIS A 121 -15.66 -6.75 5.07
C HIS A 121 -15.06 -8.13 5.37
N HIS A 122 -13.75 -8.19 5.51
CA HIS A 122 -13.04 -9.44 5.75
C HIS A 122 -12.78 -9.63 7.25
N PRO A 123 -12.79 -10.87 7.78
CA PRO A 123 -12.56 -11.15 9.20
C PRO A 123 -11.23 -10.63 9.78
N ASN A 124 -10.24 -10.36 8.93
CA ASN A 124 -8.97 -9.72 9.34
C ASN A 124 -9.10 -8.22 9.66
N GLY A 125 -10.32 -7.66 9.63
CA GLY A 125 -10.60 -6.26 9.93
C GLY A 125 -10.45 -5.30 8.75
N GLN A 126 -10.05 -5.77 7.55
CA GLN A 126 -9.93 -4.96 6.34
C GLN A 126 -11.20 -5.02 5.50
N THR A 127 -11.41 -3.99 4.66
CA THR A 127 -12.51 -3.96 3.68
C THR A 127 -11.96 -3.90 2.27
N TYR A 128 -12.34 -4.88 1.44
CA TYR A 128 -12.06 -4.87 0.00
C TYR A 128 -13.16 -4.14 -0.74
N ILE A 129 -12.76 -3.28 -1.65
CA ILE A 129 -13.66 -2.35 -2.34
C ILE A 129 -13.41 -2.37 -3.84
N SER A 130 -14.46 -2.22 -4.63
CA SER A 130 -14.35 -2.21 -6.08
C SER A 130 -15.49 -1.44 -6.76
N TYR A 131 -15.15 -0.71 -7.82
CA TYR A 131 -16.10 -0.24 -8.82
C TYR A 131 -16.48 -1.32 -9.83
N ALA A 132 -15.53 -2.19 -10.17
CA ALA A 132 -15.76 -3.27 -11.10
C ALA A 132 -16.55 -4.39 -10.41
N THR A 133 -17.74 -4.66 -10.94
CA THR A 133 -18.57 -5.83 -10.61
C THR A 133 -18.24 -7.03 -11.49
N TRP A 134 -17.12 -6.97 -12.21
CA TRP A 134 -16.61 -7.96 -13.17
C TRP A 134 -15.13 -8.24 -12.91
N LEU A 135 -14.62 -9.29 -13.56
CA LEU A 135 -13.19 -9.62 -13.53
C LEU A 135 -12.46 -8.93 -14.69
N CYS A 136 -11.53 -8.03 -14.36
CA CYS A 136 -10.63 -7.44 -15.34
C CYS A 136 -9.52 -8.42 -15.74
N PRO A 137 -8.90 -8.26 -16.93
CA PRO A 137 -7.63 -8.92 -17.22
C PRO A 137 -6.59 -8.56 -16.17
N VAL A 138 -5.75 -9.52 -15.78
CA VAL A 138 -4.64 -9.30 -14.81
C VAL A 138 -3.62 -8.27 -15.28
N THR A 139 -3.66 -7.91 -16.57
CA THR A 139 -2.80 -6.92 -17.24
C THR A 139 -3.49 -5.58 -17.46
N CYS A 140 -4.66 -5.34 -16.85
CA CYS A 140 -5.36 -4.07 -16.97
C CYS A 140 -4.50 -2.94 -16.41
N ILE A 141 -4.11 -1.99 -17.26
CA ILE A 141 -3.35 -0.79 -16.87
C ILE A 141 -4.24 0.40 -16.48
N GLU A 142 -5.53 0.13 -16.31
CA GLU A 142 -6.56 1.14 -16.05
C GLU A 142 -6.52 2.29 -17.08
N PRO A 143 -6.71 2.01 -18.37
CA PRO A 143 -6.74 3.06 -19.40
C PRO A 143 -8.05 3.88 -19.37
N ALA A 144 -8.04 5.12 -19.87
CA ALA A 144 -9.22 5.99 -19.86
C ALA A 144 -10.49 5.36 -20.47
N LEU A 145 -10.34 4.45 -21.45
CA LEU A 145 -11.42 3.63 -21.99
C LEU A 145 -11.37 2.24 -21.34
N CYS A 146 -12.40 1.86 -20.59
CA CYS A 146 -12.42 0.56 -19.91
C CYS A 146 -12.47 -0.60 -20.93
N PRO A 147 -11.55 -1.57 -20.87
CA PRO A 147 -11.55 -2.70 -21.81
C PRO A 147 -12.79 -3.61 -21.67
N HIS A 148 -13.43 -3.61 -20.49
CA HIS A 148 -14.60 -4.43 -20.24
C HIS A 148 -15.90 -3.74 -20.68
N THR A 149 -16.17 -2.54 -20.18
CA THR A 149 -17.41 -1.80 -20.52
C THR A 149 -17.35 -1.16 -21.91
N ARG A 150 -16.14 -1.03 -22.49
CA ARG A 150 -15.86 -0.32 -23.74
C ARG A 150 -16.26 1.17 -23.73
N GLY A 151 -16.52 1.73 -22.55
CA GLY A 151 -16.87 3.13 -22.34
C GLY A 151 -15.79 3.90 -21.57
N PRO A 152 -15.92 5.23 -21.47
CA PRO A 152 -15.06 6.05 -20.63
C PRO A 152 -15.06 5.56 -19.19
N ARG A 153 -13.91 5.66 -18.51
CA ARG A 153 -13.81 5.52 -17.06
C ARG A 153 -14.05 6.88 -16.42
N ASP A 154 -15.26 7.08 -15.93
CA ASP A 154 -15.69 8.26 -15.18
C ASP A 154 -15.63 8.05 -13.65
N TRP A 155 -15.03 6.94 -13.19
CA TRP A 155 -14.83 6.61 -11.77
C TRP A 155 -13.36 6.52 -11.35
N SER A 156 -13.10 6.76 -10.07
CA SER A 156 -11.79 6.54 -9.43
C SER A 156 -11.96 6.39 -7.92
N LEU A 157 -11.38 5.35 -7.31
CA LEU A 157 -11.55 5.11 -5.86
C LEU A 157 -10.96 6.22 -4.98
N ALA A 158 -9.82 6.81 -5.37
CA ALA A 158 -9.17 7.82 -4.55
C ALA A 158 -10.07 9.03 -4.23
N PRO A 159 -10.61 9.78 -5.21
CA PRO A 159 -11.51 10.90 -4.92
C PRO A 159 -12.81 10.46 -4.23
N THR A 160 -13.30 9.25 -4.49
CA THR A 160 -14.49 8.70 -3.83
C THR A 160 -14.25 8.46 -2.34
N LEU A 161 -13.11 7.87 -1.97
CA LEU A 161 -12.76 7.65 -0.57
C LEU A 161 -12.48 8.95 0.16
N GLU A 162 -11.85 9.93 -0.50
CA GLU A 162 -11.66 11.26 0.08
C GLU A 162 -12.99 11.96 0.33
N ALA A 163 -13.92 11.93 -0.62
CA ALA A 163 -15.26 12.49 -0.45
C ALA A 163 -16.04 11.78 0.66
N PHE A 164 -15.97 10.44 0.69
CA PHE A 164 -16.57 9.63 1.74
C PHE A 164 -16.00 9.97 3.13
N ALA A 165 -14.68 10.02 3.27
CA ALA A 165 -14.01 10.35 4.53
C ALA A 165 -14.39 11.76 5.02
N ARG A 166 -14.47 12.76 4.11
CA ARG A 166 -14.90 14.12 4.46
C ARG A 166 -16.35 14.18 4.93
N ALA A 167 -17.25 13.40 4.31
CA ALA A 167 -18.65 13.33 4.70
C ALA A 167 -18.86 12.52 6.00
N HIS A 168 -17.93 11.63 6.32
CA HIS A 168 -17.99 10.78 7.51
C HIS A 168 -17.38 11.49 8.72
N GLY A 169 -18.22 12.16 9.53
CA GLY A 169 -17.79 13.07 10.61
C GLY A 169 -16.83 12.52 11.68
N GLU A 170 -16.69 11.20 11.80
CA GLU A 170 -15.73 10.56 12.71
C GLU A 170 -14.31 10.37 12.13
N ILE A 171 -14.15 10.46 10.80
CA ILE A 171 -12.85 10.26 10.16
C ILE A 171 -12.11 11.59 10.15
N THR A 172 -10.99 11.64 10.88
CA THR A 172 -10.19 12.86 10.99
C THR A 172 -9.11 12.97 9.92
N HIS A 173 -8.71 11.84 9.31
CA HIS A 173 -7.70 11.79 8.26
C HIS A 173 -8.07 10.76 7.19
N CYS A 174 -7.75 11.06 5.93
CA CYS A 174 -7.83 10.12 4.81
C CYS A 174 -6.42 9.97 4.21
N VAL A 175 -5.84 8.77 4.33
CA VAL A 175 -4.50 8.45 3.85
C VAL A 175 -4.62 7.42 2.73
N LEU A 176 -4.20 7.81 1.54
CA LEU A 176 -4.29 6.98 0.34
C LEU A 176 -2.91 6.65 -0.19
N PHE A 177 -2.71 5.38 -0.52
CA PHE A 177 -1.58 4.85 -1.28
C PHE A 177 -2.07 4.50 -2.68
N PRO A 178 -2.17 5.49 -3.60
CA PRO A 178 -2.62 5.26 -4.96
C PRO A 178 -1.60 4.42 -5.74
N VAL A 179 -2.11 3.38 -6.39
CA VAL A 179 -1.37 2.57 -7.34
C VAL A 179 -1.23 3.34 -8.65
N ARG A 180 0.01 3.44 -9.13
CA ARG A 180 0.40 4.06 -10.40
C ARG A 180 1.05 3.01 -11.28
N HIS A 181 0.66 2.99 -12.56
CA HIS A 181 1.27 2.12 -13.55
C HIS A 181 2.59 2.70 -14.06
N LEU A 182 3.67 1.96 -13.89
CA LEU A 182 4.96 2.19 -14.52
C LEU A 182 4.96 1.63 -15.95
N ALA A 183 6.12 1.71 -16.61
CA ALA A 183 6.34 1.13 -17.93
C ALA A 183 5.88 -0.35 -17.98
N TYR A 184 5.28 -0.75 -19.10
CA TYR A 184 4.72 -2.09 -19.30
C TYR A 184 3.61 -2.47 -18.31
N GLY A 185 2.90 -1.47 -17.77
CA GLY A 185 1.67 -1.68 -17.00
C GLY A 185 1.91 -2.17 -15.58
N ILE A 186 3.08 -1.91 -15.00
CA ILE A 186 3.42 -2.39 -13.67
C ILE A 186 2.88 -1.47 -12.60
N ALA A 187 1.85 -1.94 -11.89
CA ALA A 187 1.26 -1.29 -10.73
C ALA A 187 2.29 -1.11 -9.59
N SER A 188 2.43 0.12 -9.10
CA SER A 188 3.36 0.46 -8.01
C SER A 188 2.82 1.60 -7.16
N VAL A 189 3.31 1.76 -5.93
CA VAL A 189 3.04 2.91 -5.06
C VAL A 189 4.34 3.71 -4.90
N PRO A 190 4.33 5.04 -5.11
CA PRO A 190 5.51 5.87 -4.80
C PRO A 190 5.88 5.75 -3.31
N ALA A 191 7.12 5.38 -3.03
CA ALA A 191 7.59 5.13 -1.66
C ALA A 191 7.60 6.40 -0.80
N ALA A 192 7.77 7.58 -1.42
CA ALA A 192 7.75 8.87 -0.72
C ALA A 192 6.43 9.15 0.02
N LEU A 193 5.31 8.52 -0.36
CA LEU A 193 4.02 8.69 0.30
C LEU A 193 3.99 8.11 1.73
N PHE A 194 4.86 7.15 2.03
CA PHE A 194 4.90 6.46 3.31
C PHE A 194 5.35 7.37 4.47
N PRO A 195 6.54 8.02 4.41
CA PRO A 195 6.92 8.97 5.44
C PRO A 195 5.96 10.17 5.51
N GLN A 196 5.42 10.64 4.37
CA GLN A 196 4.41 11.72 4.35
C GLN A 196 3.15 11.34 5.13
N ALA A 197 2.65 10.12 4.94
CA ALA A 197 1.50 9.59 5.66
C ALA A 197 1.78 9.47 7.18
N ARG A 198 2.95 8.93 7.54
CA ARG A 198 3.40 8.84 8.95
C ARG A 198 3.40 10.23 9.59
N ASP A 199 4.05 11.19 8.94
CA ASP A 199 4.25 12.53 9.48
C ASP A 199 2.92 13.27 9.62
N THR A 200 2.03 13.13 8.63
CA THR A 200 0.66 13.68 8.67
C THR A 200 -0.12 13.17 9.88
N LEU A 201 -0.14 11.85 10.12
CA LEU A 201 -0.86 11.27 11.25
C LEU A 201 -0.22 11.61 12.60
N ALA A 202 1.11 11.59 12.69
CA ALA A 202 1.84 11.95 13.89
C ALA A 202 1.63 13.43 14.27
N GLU A 203 1.64 14.34 13.29
CA GLU A 203 1.34 15.75 13.51
C GLU A 203 -0.13 15.98 13.88
N GLY A 204 -1.06 15.29 13.21
CA GLY A 204 -2.47 15.25 13.57
C GLY A 204 -2.70 14.84 15.01
N PHE A 205 -2.01 13.78 15.45
CA PHE A 205 -2.01 13.32 16.83
C PHE A 205 -1.48 14.38 17.80
N ARG A 206 -0.26 14.90 17.58
CA ARG A 206 0.37 15.89 18.47
C ARG A 206 -0.49 17.15 18.70
N ARG A 207 -1.32 17.53 17.71
CA ARG A 207 -2.24 18.66 17.83
C ARG A 207 -3.50 18.38 18.63
N ARG A 208 -3.99 17.14 18.68
CA ARG A 208 -5.33 16.80 19.19
C ARG A 208 -5.37 15.71 20.25
N GLY A 209 -4.25 15.01 20.51
CA GLY A 209 -4.20 13.80 21.33
C GLY A 209 -4.93 12.60 20.71
N TYR A 210 -5.46 12.72 19.49
CA TYR A 210 -6.31 11.72 18.86
C TYR A 210 -6.32 11.82 17.33
N PHE A 211 -6.40 10.67 16.66
CA PHE A 211 -6.86 10.58 15.28
C PHE A 211 -7.63 9.30 14.99
N ARG A 212 -8.45 9.36 13.93
CA ARG A 212 -9.08 8.21 13.29
C ARG A 212 -8.92 8.34 11.79
N ALA A 213 -8.07 7.50 11.22
CA ALA A 213 -7.61 7.61 9.86
C ALA A 213 -8.18 6.48 9.01
N LEU A 214 -8.88 6.83 7.92
CA LEU A 214 -9.13 5.88 6.83
C LEU A 214 -7.82 5.72 6.07
N VAL A 215 -7.33 4.49 5.96
CA VAL A 215 -6.08 4.16 5.26
C VAL A 215 -6.38 3.17 4.16
N ALA A 216 -6.03 3.49 2.91
CA ALA A 216 -6.34 2.63 1.78
C ALA A 216 -5.20 2.55 0.77
N THR A 217 -5.00 1.36 0.19
CA THR A 217 -4.22 1.18 -1.04
C THR A 217 -5.20 0.95 -2.16
N VAL A 218 -5.19 1.83 -3.16
CA VAL A 218 -6.26 1.90 -4.16
C VAL A 218 -5.70 2.12 -5.55
N SER A 219 -6.29 1.46 -6.53
CA SER A 219 -6.21 1.86 -7.93
C SER A 219 -7.46 2.65 -8.31
N HIS A 220 -7.69 2.93 -9.60
CA HIS A 220 -8.95 3.53 -10.02
C HIS A 220 -10.15 2.60 -9.80
N CYS A 221 -9.94 1.28 -9.87
CA CYS A 221 -11.02 0.30 -9.88
C CYS A 221 -11.13 -0.52 -8.59
N HIS A 222 -10.00 -0.91 -8.00
CA HIS A 222 -9.94 -1.87 -6.88
C HIS A 222 -9.10 -1.33 -5.73
N GLY A 223 -9.42 -1.75 -4.51
CA GLY A 223 -8.62 -1.37 -3.37
C GLY A 223 -8.92 -2.18 -2.12
N VAL A 224 -8.07 -1.93 -1.12
CA VAL A 224 -8.24 -2.43 0.24
C VAL A 224 -8.07 -1.27 1.20
N MET A 225 -8.99 -1.18 2.17
CA MET A 225 -8.97 -0.12 3.18
C MET A 225 -9.11 -0.68 4.59
N GLY A 226 -8.61 0.09 5.55
CA GLY A 226 -8.77 -0.14 6.98
C GLY A 226 -8.86 1.19 7.72
N VAL A 227 -9.09 1.11 9.03
CA VAL A 227 -9.07 2.29 9.90
C VAL A 227 -7.97 2.13 10.94
N LEU A 228 -7.15 3.17 11.09
CA LEU A 228 -6.20 3.30 12.20
C LEU A 228 -6.73 4.33 13.18
N ARG A 229 -6.71 3.99 14.47
CA ARG A 229 -6.95 4.91 15.56
C ARG A 229 -5.67 5.16 16.32
N GLY A 230 -5.41 6.42 16.64
CA GLY A 230 -4.40 6.82 17.60
C GLY A 230 -5.04 7.58 18.74
N GLU A 231 -4.69 7.22 19.96
CA GLU A 231 -5.18 7.85 21.19
C GLU A 231 -4.06 7.95 22.23
N GLU A 232 -4.19 8.88 23.17
CA GLU A 232 -3.25 9.00 24.29
C GLU A 232 -3.15 7.67 25.03
N ALA A 233 -1.91 7.23 25.30
CA ALA A 233 -1.69 6.05 26.11
C ALA A 233 -2.25 6.30 27.52
N THR A 234 -3.12 5.41 27.99
CA THR A 234 -3.61 5.51 29.37
C THR A 234 -2.44 5.27 30.32
N PRO A 235 -2.10 6.19 31.23
CA PRO A 235 -1.00 5.97 32.16
C PRO A 235 -1.33 4.73 33.00
N TYR A 236 -0.37 3.79 33.06
CA TYR A 236 -0.47 2.64 33.95
C TYR A 236 -0.61 3.14 35.39
N ARG A 237 -1.84 3.15 35.92
CA ARG A 237 -2.09 3.34 37.34
C ARG A 237 -1.74 2.04 38.04
N GLY A 238 -0.47 1.86 38.37
CA GLY A 238 -0.03 0.76 39.22
C GLY A 238 -0.89 0.74 40.48
N LYS A 239 -1.41 -0.44 40.86
CA LYS A 239 -2.07 -0.61 42.16
C LYS A 239 -1.10 -0.12 43.23
N ALA A 240 -1.47 0.94 43.94
CA ALA A 240 -0.84 1.27 45.21
C ALA A 240 -0.97 0.01 46.10
N ARG A 241 0.16 -0.38 46.69
CA ARG A 241 0.33 -1.60 47.47
C ARG A 241 -0.71 -1.77 48.56
#